data_AF-A0A554I7Q0-F1
#
_entry.id   AF-A0A554I7Q0-F1
#
_cell.length_a   1.000
_cell.length_b   1.000
_cell.length_c   1.000
_cell.angle_alpha   90.00
_cell.angle_beta   90.00
_cell.angle_gamma   90.00
#
_symmetry.space_group_name_H-M   'P 1'
#
loop_
_entity.id
_entity.type
_entity.pdbx_description
1 polymer ?
#
loop_
_entity_poly.entity_id
_entity_poly.type
_entity_poly.pdbx_seq_one_letter_code
_entity_poly.pdbx_strand_id
1 'polypeptide(L)'
;PLGFYSIFSFIVSINILLAVFNLIPIPPLDGSKLLFAILPRRFDHWKIFLAVRGPLILIFLIILDRLLNLSLLESLFNLVIRAVAGMFGLSLL
;
A
#
# COMPACT_ATOMS: atom_id res chain seq x y z
N PRO A 1 12.33 -30.24 -1.86
CA PRO A 1 12.54 -29.93 -0.42
C PRO A 1 11.60 -28.82 0.05
N LEU A 2 10.66 -29.14 0.94
CA LEU A 2 9.57 -28.25 1.39
C LEU A 2 10.07 -26.87 1.89
N GLY A 3 11.29 -26.81 2.43
CA GLY A 3 11.90 -25.55 2.90
C GLY A 3 12.11 -24.49 1.82
N PHE A 4 12.45 -24.86 0.59
CA PHE A 4 12.64 -23.88 -0.49
C PHE A 4 11.32 -23.22 -0.90
N TYR A 5 10.25 -24.00 -1.00
CA TYR A 5 8.92 -23.48 -1.33
C TYR A 5 8.45 -22.45 -0.29
N SER A 6 8.65 -22.74 0.99
CA SER A 6 8.28 -21.81 2.08
C SER A 6 9.04 -20.49 2.01
N ILE A 7 10.34 -20.54 1.70
CA ILE A 7 11.16 -19.32 1.57
C ILE A 7 10.70 -18.48 0.38
N PHE A 8 10.50 -19.08 -0.80
CA PHE A 8 10.03 -18.36 -1.97
C PHE A 8 8.63 -17.75 -1.75
N SER A 9 7.71 -18.51 -1.15
CA SER A 9 6.37 -18.02 -0.81
C SER A 9 6.42 -16.82 0.13
N PHE A 10 7.30 -16.85 1.14
CA PHE A 10 7.51 -15.73 2.06
C PHE A 10 8.08 -14.49 1.35
N ILE A 11 9.08 -14.66 0.48
CA ILE A 11 9.67 -13.57 -0.31
C ILE A 11 8.62 -12.93 -1.20
N VAL A 12 7.83 -13.73 -1.92
CA VAL A 12 6.74 -13.22 -2.77
C VAL A 12 5.73 -12.44 -1.93
N SER A 13 5.34 -12.99 -0.77
CA SER A 13 4.37 -12.33 0.12
C SER A 13 4.87 -10.98 0.62
N ILE A 14 6.15 -10.87 1.02
CA ILE A 14 6.75 -9.58 1.44
C ILE A 14 6.79 -8.59 0.28
N ASN A 15 7.14 -9.02 -0.93
CA ASN A 15 7.20 -8.11 -2.08
C ASN A 15 5.80 -7.59 -2.46
N ILE A 16 4.77 -8.44 -2.42
CA ILE A 16 3.39 -8.01 -2.63
C ILE A 16 2.98 -7.02 -1.54
N LEU A 17 3.31 -7.30 -0.28
CA LEU A 17 3.02 -6.40 0.84
C LEU A 17 3.68 -5.03 0.64
N LEU A 18 4.96 -5.00 0.28
CA LEU A 18 5.69 -3.77 -0.04
C LEU A 18 5.08 -3.03 -1.24
N ALA A 19 4.66 -3.74 -2.29
CA ALA A 19 3.97 -3.16 -3.43
C ALA A 19 2.67 -2.48 -3.01
N VAL A 20 1.84 -3.14 -2.21
CA VAL A 20 0.58 -2.59 -1.68
C VAL A 20 0.83 -1.36 -0.82
N PHE A 21 1.81 -1.42 0.10
CA PHE A 21 2.18 -0.25 0.90
C PHE A 21 2.61 0.91 0.02
N ASN A 22 3.42 0.67 -1.02
CA ASN A 22 3.85 1.72 -1.95
C ASN A 22 2.73 2.30 -2.82
N LEU A 23 1.54 1.70 -2.88
CA LEU A 23 0.38 2.28 -3.57
C LEU A 23 -0.37 3.31 -2.73
N ILE A 24 -0.12 3.39 -1.41
CA ILE A 24 -0.79 4.36 -0.54
C ILE A 24 -0.31 5.78 -0.92
N PRO A 25 -1.22 6.72 -1.23
CA PRO A 25 -0.87 8.02 -1.78
C PRO A 25 -0.45 9.03 -0.68
N ILE A 26 0.49 8.65 0.18
CA ILE A 26 0.97 9.44 1.32
C ILE A 26 2.51 9.38 1.39
N PRO A 27 3.22 10.52 1.43
CA PRO A 27 4.68 10.51 1.55
C PRO A 27 5.13 9.79 2.83
N PRO A 28 6.25 9.03 2.81
CA PRO A 28 7.26 8.95 1.74
C PRO A 28 6.98 7.89 0.66
N LEU A 29 5.81 7.25 0.67
CA LEU A 29 5.48 6.12 -0.20
C LEU A 29 5.36 6.54 -1.67
N ASP A 30 5.69 5.64 -2.59
CA ASP A 30 5.78 5.98 -4.02
C ASP A 30 4.45 6.44 -4.64
N GLY A 31 3.31 5.96 -4.14
CA GLY A 31 1.97 6.38 -4.55
C GLY A 31 1.73 7.88 -4.36
N SER A 32 2.44 8.53 -3.43
CA SER A 32 2.38 9.98 -3.26
C SER A 32 2.97 10.76 -4.43
N LYS A 33 3.98 10.21 -5.13
CA LYS A 33 4.55 10.82 -6.33
C LYS A 33 3.53 10.80 -7.47
N LEU A 34 2.81 9.68 -7.62
CA LEU A 34 1.71 9.58 -8.58
C LEU A 34 0.61 10.60 -8.25
N LEU A 35 0.19 10.67 -6.98
CA LEU A 35 -0.76 11.68 -6.51
C LEU A 35 -0.31 13.09 -6.88
N PHE A 36 0.94 13.45 -6.60
CA PHE A 36 1.45 14.80 -6.89
C PHE A 36 1.57 15.12 -8.37
N ALA A 37 1.80 14.11 -9.21
CA ALA A 37 1.85 14.25 -10.67
C ALA A 37 0.46 14.55 -11.26
N ILE A 38 -0.59 13.93 -10.74
CA ILE A 38 -1.97 14.16 -11.21
C ILE A 38 -2.65 15.37 -10.55
N LEU A 39 -2.15 15.83 -9.41
CA LEU A 39 -2.81 16.85 -8.61
C LEU A 39 -2.66 18.27 -9.23
N PRO A 40 -3.77 18.96 -9.55
CA PRO A 40 -3.74 20.29 -10.16
C PRO A 40 -3.02 21.35 -9.30
N ARG A 41 -2.46 22.38 -9.94
CA ARG A 41 -1.69 23.46 -9.28
C ARG A 41 -2.42 24.17 -8.15
N ARG A 42 -3.76 24.26 -8.21
CA ARG A 42 -4.58 24.85 -7.13
C ARG A 42 -4.40 24.15 -5.76
N PHE A 43 -3.86 22.93 -5.75
CA PHE A 43 -3.59 22.17 -4.53
C PHE A 43 -2.09 22.11 -4.17
N ASP A 44 -1.25 23.00 -4.69
CA ASP A 44 0.18 22.99 -4.35
C ASP A 44 0.43 23.18 -2.84
N HIS A 45 -0.46 23.89 -2.13
CA HIS A 45 -0.44 23.98 -0.67
C HIS A 45 -0.59 22.60 0.00
N TRP A 46 -1.44 21.73 -0.56
CA TRP A 46 -1.61 20.35 -0.08
C TRP A 46 -0.39 19.48 -0.39
N LYS A 47 0.28 19.70 -1.53
CA LYS A 47 1.55 18.99 -1.82
C LYS A 47 2.60 19.30 -0.77
N ILE A 48 2.78 20.58 -0.43
CA ILE A 48 3.75 21.02 0.59
C ILE A 48 3.38 20.44 1.95
N PHE A 49 2.10 20.53 2.34
CA PHE A 49 1.61 19.97 3.60
C PHE A 49 1.89 18.47 3.70
N LEU A 50 1.54 17.71 2.67
CA LEU A 50 1.74 16.25 2.63
C LEU A 50 3.23 15.91 2.56
N ALA A 51 4.05 16.68 1.86
CA ALA A 51 5.50 16.44 1.80
C ALA A 51 6.17 16.57 3.18
N VAL A 52 5.74 17.55 3.99
CA VAL A 52 6.31 17.80 5.32
C VAL A 52 5.71 16.87 6.38
N ARG A 53 4.39 16.67 6.36
CA ARG A 53 3.67 15.93 7.42
C ARG A 53 3.34 14.48 7.05
N GLY A 54 3.61 14.07 5.81
CA GLY A 54 3.27 12.74 5.28
C GLY A 54 3.68 11.58 6.18
N PRO A 55 4.95 11.49 6.64
CA PRO A 55 5.37 10.40 7.52
C PRO A 55 4.57 10.32 8.82
N LEU A 56 4.26 11.46 9.44
CA LEU A 56 3.45 11.52 10.66
C LEU A 56 1.99 11.12 10.40
N ILE A 57 1.42 11.59 9.29
CA ILE A 57 0.07 11.21 8.85
C ILE A 57 -0.01 9.71 8.59
N LEU A 58 1.00 9.14 7.94
CA LEU A 58 1.06 7.71 7.65
C LEU A 58 1.11 6.89 8.94
N ILE A 59 2.00 7.24 9.88
CA ILE A 59 2.08 6.56 11.19
C ILE A 59 0.75 6.67 11.93
N PHE A 60 0.16 7.87 11.96
CA PHE A 60 -1.14 8.09 12.60
C PHE A 60 -2.23 7.22 11.98
N LEU A 61 -2.31 7.12 10.66
CA LEU A 61 -3.29 6.29 9.96
C LEU A 61 -3.10 4.80 10.24
N ILE A 62 -1.86 4.31 10.28
CA ILE A 62 -1.56 2.90 10.60
C ILE A 62 -2.00 2.57 12.04
N ILE A 63 -1.68 3.45 12.98
CA ILE A 63 -2.09 3.28 14.38
C ILE A 63 -3.61 3.34 14.50
N LEU A 64 -4.24 4.29 13.82
CA LEU A 64 -5.69 4.47 13.84
C LEU A 64 -6.42 3.28 13.23
N ASP A 65 -5.96 2.75 12.10
CA ASP A 65 -6.50 1.54 11.46
C ASP A 65 -6.49 0.36 12.42
N ARG A 66 -5.36 0.17 13.13
CA ARG A 66 -5.22 -0.91 14.11
C ARG A 66 -6.05 -0.67 15.38
N LEU A 67 -6.12 0.56 15.86
CA LEU A 67 -6.85 0.92 17.08
C LEU A 67 -8.36 0.78 16.90
N LEU A 68 -8.86 1.17 15.73
CA LEU A 68 -10.28 1.12 15.39
C LEU A 68 -10.71 -0.18 14.69
N ASN A 69 -9.77 -1.10 14.43
CA ASN A 69 -9.98 -2.33 13.67
C ASN A 69 -10.69 -2.10 12.32
N LEU A 70 -10.25 -1.08 11.57
CA LEU A 70 -10.86 -0.74 10.28
C LEU A 70 -10.47 -1.72 9.15
N SER A 71 -9.40 -2.50 9.34
CA SER A 71 -8.87 -3.46 8.36
C SER A 71 -8.60 -2.83 6.98
N LEU A 72 -8.24 -1.55 6.92
CA LEU A 72 -7.98 -0.84 5.65
C LEU A 72 -6.78 -1.44 4.93
N LEU A 73 -5.67 -1.65 5.65
CA LEU A 73 -4.45 -2.24 5.06
C LEU A 73 -4.69 -3.67 4.57
N GLU A 74 -5.43 -4.45 5.34
CA GLU A 74 -5.78 -5.83 4.99
C GLU A 74 -6.68 -5.88 3.76
N SER A 75 -7.69 -5.01 3.69
CA SER A 75 -8.60 -4.90 2.54
C SER A 75 -7.84 -4.50 1.27
N LEU A 76 -6.94 -3.51 1.36
CA LEU A 76 -6.08 -3.12 0.23
C LEU A 76 -5.15 -4.25 -0.21
N PHE A 77 -4.57 -4.97 0.74
CA PHE A 77 -3.72 -6.12 0.45
C PHE A 77 -4.48 -7.23 -0.26
N ASN A 78 -5.66 -7.58 0.23
CA ASN A 78 -6.54 -8.58 -0.37
C ASN A 78 -7.02 -8.14 -1.76
N LEU A 79 -7.33 -6.87 -1.97
CA LEU A 79 -7.71 -6.32 -3.27
C LEU A 79 -6.59 -6.54 -4.31
N VAL A 80 -5.34 -6.22 -3.95
CA VAL A 80 -4.20 -6.39 -4.85
C VAL A 80 -3.92 -7.87 -5.12
N ILE A 81 -3.99 -8.73 -4.11
CA ILE A 81 -3.87 -10.18 -4.32
C ILE A 81 -4.95 -10.69 -5.27
N ARG A 82 -6.21 -10.27 -5.10
CA ARG A 82 -7.30 -10.65 -5.99
C ARG A 82 -7.07 -10.17 -7.42
N ALA A 83 -6.60 -8.93 -7.58
CA ALA A 83 -6.27 -8.38 -8.90
C ALA A 83 -5.17 -9.20 -9.59
N VAL A 84 -4.07 -9.47 -8.88
CA VAL A 84 -2.94 -10.25 -9.40
C VAL A 84 -3.38 -11.69 -9.70
N ALA A 85 -4.06 -12.36 -8.77
CA ALA A 85 -4.55 -13.72 -8.96
C ALA A 85 -5.52 -13.82 -10.15
N GLY A 86 -6.41 -12.84 -10.30
CA GLY A 86 -7.31 -12.72 -11.45
C GLY A 86 -6.57 -12.58 -12.79
N MET A 87 -5.44 -11.86 -12.84
CA MET A 87 -4.60 -11.77 -14.05
C MET A 87 -4.01 -13.12 -14.45
N PHE A 88 -3.80 -14.03 -13.49
CA PHE A 88 -3.30 -15.39 -13.74
C PHE A 88 -4.41 -16.43 -13.89
N GLY A 89 -5.70 -16.03 -13.88
CA GLY A 89 -6.83 -16.95 -13.93
C GLY A 89 -6.97 -17.82 -12.68
N LEU A 90 -6.29 -17.45 -11.58
CA LEU A 90 -6.37 -18.14 -10.30
C LEU A 90 -7.57 -17.59 -9.53
N SER A 91 -8.68 -18.32 -9.51
CA SER A 91 -9.82 -18.02 -8.64
C SER A 91 -9.45 -18.41 -7.20
N LEU A 92 -8.94 -17.46 -6.42
CA LEU A 92 -8.79 -17.63 -4.97
C LEU A 92 -10.10 -17.22 -4.30
N LEU A 93 -10.96 -18.22 -4.01
CA LEU A 93 -12.23 -18.18 -3.26
C LEU A 93 -13.18 -17.01 -3.57
#